data_AF-A0A0F9FGE4-F1
#
_entry.id   AF-A0A0F9FGE4-F1
#
_cell.length_a   1.000
_cell.length_b   1.000
_cell.length_c   1.000
_cell.angle_alpha   90.00
_cell.angle_beta   90.00
_cell.angle_gamma   90.00
#
_symmetry.space_group_name_H-M   'P 1'
#
loop_
_entity.id
_entity.type
_entity.pdbx_description
1 polymer ?
#
loop_
_entity_poly.entity_id
_entity_poly.type
_entity_poly.pdbx_seq_one_letter_code
_entity_poly.pdbx_strand_id
1 'polypeptide(L)'
;MEVILLMSGVIMSQILIKVRDYTLEPFGRYETDGEGNGEEFRKKYILPALRGGDDVLVDLDGINDGYGSSFIVEAFANLIRKENFSYAEIKTRLKFKSTNTKWIKEIESYIDATKDKDNSVINSVLKWK
;
A
#
# COMPACT_ATOMS: atom_id res chain seq x y z
N MET A 1 4.92 8.11 -45.15
CA MET A 1 5.58 7.26 -44.14
C MET A 1 5.39 7.93 -42.79
N GLU A 2 4.74 7.18 -41.91
CA GLU A 2 4.52 7.34 -40.46
C GLU A 2 3.95 8.66 -39.91
N VAL A 3 2.63 8.60 -39.72
CA VAL A 3 1.86 9.40 -38.76
C VAL A 3 2.16 8.84 -37.37
N ILE A 4 2.89 9.57 -36.52
CA ILE A 4 3.04 9.20 -35.11
C ILE A 4 1.89 9.83 -34.33
N LEU A 5 0.91 8.98 -34.04
CA LEU A 5 -0.27 9.24 -33.21
C LEU A 5 0.18 9.49 -31.75
N LEU A 6 0.20 10.75 -31.31
CA LEU A 6 0.29 11.12 -29.90
C LEU A 6 -1.07 10.87 -29.23
N MET A 7 -1.37 9.60 -28.90
CA MET A 7 -2.41 9.26 -27.93
C MET A 7 -1.88 8.20 -26.96
N SER A 8 -2.05 8.46 -25.66
CA SER A 8 -1.80 7.59 -24.50
C SER A 8 -0.35 7.17 -24.21
N GLY A 9 0.22 7.72 -23.14
CA GLY A 9 1.47 7.21 -22.59
C GLY A 9 2.08 8.09 -21.51
N VAL A 10 1.35 8.32 -20.41
CA VAL A 10 2.05 8.68 -19.17
C VAL A 10 2.84 7.42 -18.79
N ILE A 11 4.16 7.47 -18.93
CA ILE A 11 5.06 6.50 -18.33
C ILE A 11 4.87 6.60 -16.82
N MET A 12 4.00 5.76 -16.25
CA MET A 12 3.86 5.65 -14.79
C MET A 12 5.16 5.08 -14.24
N SER A 13 5.87 5.87 -13.44
CA SER A 13 7.04 5.40 -12.70
C SER A 13 6.58 4.44 -11.62
N GLN A 14 7.10 3.21 -11.66
CA GLN A 14 6.94 2.25 -10.58
C GLN A 14 8.16 2.31 -9.66
N ILE A 15 7.94 2.67 -8.40
CA ILE A 15 8.95 2.67 -7.35
C ILE A 15 8.98 1.30 -6.66
N LEU A 16 10.17 0.74 -6.54
CA LEU A 16 10.42 -0.47 -5.75
C LEU A 16 10.78 -0.08 -4.31
N ILE A 17 9.97 -0.48 -3.34
CA ILE A 17 10.26 -0.34 -1.91
C ILE A 17 10.49 -1.73 -1.34
N LYS A 18 11.64 -1.95 -0.69
CA LYS A 18 11.92 -3.23 -0.02
C LYS A 18 11.78 -3.08 1.47
N VAL A 19 10.99 -3.95 2.10
CA VAL A 19 10.83 -3.91 3.57
C VAL A 19 12.17 -4.09 4.26
N ARG A 20 13.03 -5.00 3.76
CA ARG A 20 14.36 -5.24 4.31
C ARG A 20 15.30 -4.02 4.31
N ASP A 21 15.06 -3.05 3.43
CA ASP A 21 15.86 -1.81 3.41
C ASP A 21 15.38 -0.82 4.49
N TYR A 22 14.17 -1.03 5.04
CA TYR A 22 13.64 -0.34 6.21
C TYR A 22 13.98 -1.08 7.52
N THR A 23 13.62 -2.36 7.62
CA THR A 23 13.87 -3.19 8.81
C THR A 23 13.94 -4.67 8.43
N LEU A 24 14.74 -5.43 9.18
CA LEU A 24 14.72 -6.90 9.12
C LEU A 24 13.64 -7.51 10.01
N GLU A 25 13.06 -6.74 10.93
CA GLU A 25 12.09 -7.20 11.93
C GLU A 25 10.86 -6.29 11.92
N PRO A 26 9.97 -6.42 10.92
CA PRO A 26 8.76 -5.61 10.85
C PRO A 26 7.79 -5.99 11.97
N PHE A 27 7.55 -5.06 12.90
CA PHE A 27 6.87 -5.35 14.15
C PHE A 27 5.96 -4.21 14.62
N GLY A 28 4.83 -4.54 15.24
CA GLY A 28 3.98 -3.53 15.88
C GLY A 28 3.21 -2.63 14.91
N ARG A 29 2.40 -1.74 15.47
CA ARG A 29 1.60 -0.76 14.72
C ARG A 29 2.30 0.58 14.74
N TYR A 30 2.48 1.14 15.93
CA TYR A 30 2.79 2.54 16.13
C TYR A 30 4.25 2.77 16.49
N GLU A 31 4.73 4.01 16.38
CA GLU A 31 6.08 4.39 16.81
C GLU A 31 6.35 4.03 18.29
N THR A 32 5.32 3.99 19.13
CA THR A 32 5.41 3.57 20.55
C THR A 32 5.64 2.08 20.75
N ASP A 33 5.39 1.25 19.73
CA ASP A 33 5.60 -0.20 19.79
C ASP A 33 7.07 -0.58 19.54
N GLY A 34 7.90 0.38 19.11
CA GLY A 34 9.32 0.21 18.83
C GLY A 34 9.69 0.46 17.35
N GLU A 35 10.96 0.21 17.05
CA GLU A 35 11.50 0.31 15.69
C GLU A 35 10.86 -0.75 14.76
N GLY A 36 10.82 -0.47 13.46
CA GLY A 36 10.28 -1.42 12.48
C GLY A 36 8.75 -1.44 12.39
N ASN A 37 8.07 -0.44 12.97
CA ASN A 37 6.61 -0.36 12.99
C ASN A 37 5.96 0.00 11.65
N GLY A 38 4.70 -0.41 11.51
CA GLY A 38 3.93 -0.23 10.28
C GLY A 38 3.51 1.22 10.03
N GLU A 39 3.34 2.03 11.07
CA GLU A 39 2.98 3.45 10.95
C GLU A 39 4.10 4.23 10.27
N GLU A 40 5.34 4.04 10.73
CA GLU A 40 6.52 4.63 10.14
C GLU A 40 6.72 4.15 8.70
N PHE A 41 6.60 2.84 8.45
CA PHE A 41 6.71 2.29 7.09
C PHE A 41 5.69 2.93 6.14
N ARG A 42 4.43 3.03 6.57
CA ARG A 42 3.37 3.69 5.81
C ARG A 42 3.70 5.15 5.53
N LYS A 43 3.99 5.93 6.59
CA LYS A 43 4.11 7.40 6.50
C LYS A 43 5.38 7.86 5.80
N LYS A 44 6.50 7.17 6.01
CA LYS A 44 7.82 7.63 5.53
C LYS A 44 8.24 6.98 4.21
N TYR A 45 7.71 5.81 3.86
CA TYR A 45 8.14 5.07 2.65
C TYR A 45 7.04 5.00 1.60
N ILE A 46 5.86 4.47 1.95
CA ILE A 46 4.81 4.22 0.96
C ILE A 46 4.07 5.52 0.59
N LEU A 47 3.68 6.30 1.59
CA LEU A 47 2.83 7.47 1.42
C LEU A 47 3.46 8.56 0.55
N PRO A 48 4.76 8.89 0.66
CA PRO A 48 5.38 9.89 -0.20
C PRO A 48 5.34 9.49 -1.68
N ALA A 49 5.62 8.23 -2.00
CA ALA A 49 5.57 7.71 -3.37
C ALA A 49 4.14 7.77 -3.94
N LEU A 50 3.15 7.23 -3.22
CA LEU A 50 1.77 7.25 -3.68
C LEU A 50 1.21 8.67 -3.84
N ARG A 51 1.57 9.60 -2.95
CA ARG A 51 1.17 11.01 -3.08
C ARG A 51 1.94 11.76 -4.17
N GLY A 52 3.15 11.31 -4.50
CA GLY A 52 3.94 11.80 -5.63
C GLY A 52 3.38 11.42 -7.00
N GLY A 53 2.40 10.50 -7.05
CA GLY A 53 1.80 10.01 -8.28
C GLY A 53 2.41 8.71 -8.79
N ASP A 54 3.37 8.13 -8.07
CA ASP A 54 4.03 6.88 -8.46
C ASP A 54 3.18 5.65 -8.13
N ASP A 55 3.39 4.59 -8.90
CA ASP A 55 2.96 3.25 -8.51
C ASP A 55 4.03 2.61 -7.61
N VAL A 56 3.61 1.81 -6.63
CA VAL A 56 4.52 1.22 -5.64
C VAL A 56 4.48 -0.29 -5.76
N LEU A 57 5.66 -0.90 -5.95
CA LEU A 57 5.87 -2.33 -5.79
C LEU A 57 6.63 -2.58 -4.49
N VAL A 58 5.99 -3.27 -3.54
CA VAL A 58 6.61 -3.63 -2.27
C VAL A 58 7.23 -5.02 -2.36
N ASP A 59 8.54 -5.10 -2.12
CA ASP A 59 9.30 -6.33 -1.95
C ASP A 59 9.27 -6.75 -0.49
N LEU A 60 8.60 -7.88 -0.22
CA LEU A 60 8.39 -8.38 1.13
C LEU A 60 9.50 -9.34 1.58
N ASP A 61 10.45 -9.70 0.71
CA ASP A 61 11.47 -10.70 0.99
C ASP A 61 12.69 -10.11 1.74
N GLY A 62 13.45 -11.00 2.39
CA GLY A 62 14.73 -10.68 3.01
C GLY A 62 14.66 -10.08 4.41
N ILE A 63 13.57 -10.35 5.14
CA ILE A 63 13.42 -10.07 6.57
C ILE A 63 13.71 -11.33 7.40
N ASN A 64 13.96 -11.18 8.71
CA ASN A 64 14.28 -12.27 9.63
C ASN A 64 13.04 -13.09 10.02
N ASP A 65 11.92 -12.41 10.25
CA ASP A 65 10.67 -12.99 10.77
C ASP A 65 9.50 -12.85 9.80
N GLY A 66 8.31 -13.33 10.18
CA GLY A 66 7.07 -13.11 9.44
C GLY A 66 6.43 -11.75 9.75
N TYR A 67 5.51 -11.32 8.89
CA TYR A 67 4.73 -10.11 9.12
C TYR A 67 3.59 -10.36 10.11
N GLY A 68 3.57 -9.62 11.21
CA GLY A 68 2.42 -9.61 12.13
C GLY A 68 1.23 -8.82 11.56
N SER A 69 0.01 -9.25 11.88
CA SER A 69 -1.23 -8.58 11.46
C SER A 69 -1.28 -7.09 11.87
N SER A 70 -0.69 -6.77 13.02
CA SER A 70 -0.53 -5.39 13.49
C SER A 70 0.25 -4.52 12.49
N PHE A 71 1.43 -4.99 12.08
CA PHE A 71 2.25 -4.31 11.08
C PHE A 71 1.50 -4.19 9.75
N ILE A 72 0.93 -5.30 9.25
CA ILE A 72 0.23 -5.35 7.96
C ILE A 72 -0.92 -4.33 7.89
N VAL A 73 -1.77 -4.32 8.92
CA VAL A 73 -2.93 -3.42 8.96
C VAL A 73 -2.46 -1.96 9.01
N GLU A 74 -1.46 -1.66 9.83
CA GLU A 74 -0.97 -0.28 9.98
C GLU A 74 -0.21 0.20 8.75
N ALA A 75 0.56 -0.66 8.10
CA ALA A 75 1.33 -0.36 6.90
C ALA A 75 0.43 -0.15 5.67
N PHE A 76 -0.54 -1.06 5.45
CA PHE A 76 -1.22 -1.17 4.15
C PHE A 76 -2.71 -0.83 4.21
N ALA A 77 -3.48 -1.47 5.09
CA ALA A 77 -4.94 -1.22 5.15
C ALA A 77 -5.28 0.21 5.60
N ASN A 78 -4.40 0.83 6.40
CA ASN A 78 -4.57 2.21 6.84
C ASN A 78 -4.23 3.27 5.79
N LEU A 79 -3.70 2.89 4.61
CA LEU A 79 -3.68 3.81 3.46
C LEU A 79 -5.12 4.22 3.09
N ILE A 80 -6.06 3.28 3.15
CA ILE A 80 -7.48 3.54 2.87
C ILE A 80 -8.16 4.19 4.08
N ARG A 81 -7.95 3.62 5.29
CA ARG A 81 -8.68 4.05 6.49
C ARG A 81 -8.22 5.38 7.08
N LYS A 82 -6.97 5.79 6.87
CA LYS A 82 -6.36 6.96 7.51
C LYS A 82 -5.80 7.99 6.53
N GLU A 83 -5.46 7.61 5.29
CA GLU A 83 -4.75 8.50 4.35
C GLU A 83 -5.58 8.93 3.13
N ASN A 84 -6.89 8.66 3.13
CA ASN A 84 -7.84 9.07 2.09
C ASN A 84 -7.60 8.47 0.69
N PHE A 85 -6.93 7.31 0.60
CA PHE A 85 -6.92 6.55 -0.65
C PHE A 85 -8.21 5.72 -0.80
N SER A 86 -8.75 5.67 -2.01
CA SER A 86 -9.84 4.71 -2.29
C SER A 86 -9.31 3.29 -2.39
N TYR A 87 -10.20 2.30 -2.17
CA TYR A 87 -9.86 0.89 -2.36
C TYR A 87 -9.39 0.62 -3.80
N ALA A 88 -10.09 1.21 -4.78
CA ALA A 88 -9.76 1.04 -6.20
C ALA A 88 -8.37 1.60 -6.53
N GLU A 89 -8.01 2.76 -5.96
CA GLU A 89 -6.70 3.37 -6.14
C GLU A 89 -5.59 2.48 -5.59
N ILE A 90 -5.72 1.99 -4.35
CA ILE A 90 -4.72 1.10 -3.75
C ILE A 90 -4.58 -0.20 -4.52
N LYS A 91 -5.68 -0.85 -4.93
CA LYS A 91 -5.59 -2.09 -5.72
C LYS A 91 -4.93 -1.87 -7.07
N THR A 92 -5.00 -0.67 -7.62
CA THR A 92 -4.37 -0.33 -8.91
C THR A 92 -2.88 -0.05 -8.74
N ARG A 93 -2.54 0.81 -7.77
CA ARG A 93 -1.21 1.44 -7.67
C ARG A 93 -0.25 0.75 -6.72
N LEU A 94 -0.74 -0.01 -5.75
CA LEU A 94 0.08 -0.73 -4.77
C LEU A 94 0.10 -2.22 -5.10
N LYS A 95 1.28 -2.75 -5.41
CA LYS A 95 1.53 -4.16 -5.73
C LYS A 95 2.55 -4.76 -4.78
N PHE A 96 2.51 -6.07 -4.65
CA PHE A 96 3.39 -6.82 -3.75
C PHE A 96 4.10 -7.93 -4.52
N LYS A 97 5.35 -8.20 -4.17
CA LYS A 97 6.07 -9.40 -4.58
C LYS A 97 6.74 -10.04 -3.37
N SER A 98 6.83 -11.37 -3.42
CA SER A 98 7.50 -12.19 -2.42
C SER A 98 7.62 -13.61 -2.95
N THR A 99 8.65 -14.32 -2.52
CA THR A 99 8.71 -15.79 -2.62
C THR A 99 7.66 -16.47 -1.74
N ASN A 100 7.20 -15.82 -0.66
CA ASN A 100 6.16 -16.33 0.23
C ASN A 100 4.78 -15.76 -0.12
N THR A 101 4.03 -16.49 -0.94
CA THR A 101 2.69 -16.06 -1.38
C THR A 101 1.66 -15.92 -0.25
N LYS A 102 1.90 -16.49 0.93
CA LYS A 102 0.98 -16.34 2.08
C LYS A 102 0.97 -14.91 2.60
N TRP A 103 2.12 -14.23 2.63
CA TRP A 103 2.21 -12.84 3.07
C TRP A 103 1.43 -11.91 2.15
N ILE A 104 1.54 -12.10 0.83
CA ILE A 104 0.77 -11.33 -0.15
C ILE A 104 -0.74 -11.53 0.09
N LYS A 105 -1.19 -12.78 0.19
CA LYS A 105 -2.61 -13.10 0.44
C LYS A 105 -3.12 -12.50 1.74
N GLU A 106 -2.31 -12.51 2.78
CA GLU A 106 -2.68 -11.93 4.07
C GLU A 106 -2.84 -10.41 3.96
N ILE A 107 -1.87 -9.71 3.36
CA ILE A 107 -1.96 -8.26 3.11
C ILE A 107 -3.20 -7.94 2.27
N GLU A 108 -3.42 -8.68 1.18
CA GLU A 108 -4.59 -8.50 0.32
C GLU A 108 -5.90 -8.71 1.08
N SER A 109 -5.97 -9.71 1.97
CA SER A 109 -7.18 -9.95 2.78
C SER A 109 -7.53 -8.75 3.68
N TYR A 110 -6.53 -8.09 4.27
CA TYR A 110 -6.75 -6.90 5.10
C TYR A 110 -7.13 -5.68 4.26
N ILE A 111 -6.58 -5.53 3.06
CA ILE A 111 -6.96 -4.48 2.11
C ILE A 111 -8.41 -4.72 1.63
N ASP A 112 -8.75 -5.94 1.25
CA ASP A 112 -10.07 -6.30 0.75
C ASP A 112 -11.16 -6.11 1.83
N ALA A 113 -10.84 -6.38 3.10
CA ALA A 113 -11.70 -6.09 4.24
C ALA A 113 -11.95 -4.57 4.50
N THR A 114 -11.33 -3.67 3.73
CA THR A 114 -11.64 -2.23 3.78
C THR A 114 -12.69 -1.80 2.76
N LYS A 115 -12.98 -2.63 1.75
CA LYS A 115 -13.85 -2.32 0.61
C LYS A 115 -15.26 -1.88 1.02
N ASP A 116 -15.82 -2.52 2.05
CA ASP A 116 -17.18 -2.23 2.51
C ASP A 116 -17.29 -0.86 3.19
N LYS A 117 -16.18 -0.35 3.75
CA LYS A 117 -16.13 0.98 4.35
C LYS A 117 -15.90 2.10 3.33
N ASP A 118 -15.19 1.83 2.24
CA ASP A 118 -15.01 2.78 1.15
C ASP A 118 -16.36 3.10 0.48
N ASN A 119 -17.15 2.06 0.20
CA ASN A 119 -18.49 2.20 -0.38
C ASN A 119 -19.47 2.94 0.54
N SER A 120 -19.38 2.78 1.86
CA SER A 120 -20.28 3.50 2.78
C SER A 120 -19.99 5.00 2.81
N VAL A 121 -18.73 5.41 2.76
CA VAL A 121 -18.33 6.83 2.68
C VAL A 121 -18.79 7.46 1.37
N ILE A 122 -18.56 6.80 0.23
CA ILE A 122 -19.02 7.29 -1.08
C ILE A 122 -20.55 7.46 -1.11
N ASN A 123 -21.29 6.46 -0.63
CA ASN A 123 -22.75 6.52 -0.56
C ASN A 123 -23.26 7.61 0.39
N SER A 124 -22.54 7.89 1.48
CA SER A 124 -22.85 9.01 2.37
C SER A 124 -22.63 10.36 1.69
N VAL A 125 -21.55 10.55 0.94
CA VAL A 125 -21.25 11.82 0.24
C VAL A 125 -22.25 12.11 -0.89
N LEU A 126 -22.67 11.07 -1.64
CA LEU A 126 -23.62 11.21 -2.74
C LEU A 126 -25.06 11.50 -2.29
N LYS A 127 -25.43 11.22 -1.03
CA LYS A 127 -26.76 11.51 -0.48
C LYS A 127 -27.03 12.99 -0.17
N TRP A 128 -26.02 13.84 -0.17
CA TRP A 128 -26.14 15.28 0.13
C TRP A 128 -26.02 16.17 -1.12
N LYS A 129 -26.11 15.58 -2.32
CA LYS A 129 -26.22 16.28 -3.61
C LYS A 129 -27.59 15.98 -4.21
#